data_AF-A0A7W8DV39-F1
#
_entry.id   AF-A0A7W8DV39-F1
#
_cell.length_a   1.000
_cell.length_b   1.000
_cell.length_c   1.000
_cell.angle_alpha   90.00
_cell.angle_beta   90.00
_cell.angle_gamma   90.00
#
_symmetry.space_group_name_H-M   'P 1'
#
loop_
_entity.id
_entity.type
_entity.pdbx_description
1 polymer ?
#
loop_
_entity_poly.entity_id
_entity_poly.type
_entity_poly.pdbx_seq_one_letter_code
_entity_poly.pdbx_strand_id
1 'polypeptide(L)'
;MPLSARLFCLLAAGLAALAACSEEKPAEKPKTEASRKAPLAKTEVPRGKGFDFYVLSLSWSPTWCAENDAGGRTQQCRRGEDHGFILHGLWPQNDRGYPEYCATREPDRVPESLGRTLLDIIPSMGLIGHEWRKHGSCSGLSQKEYFTVARAAFERVRVPAELDAAHKAARLSPDAVEEAFTAANPGLARNGIAVTCAGGRLEEVRICMTADLAFRPCPAVDRAGCRAGSIQQPPIR
;
A
#
# COMPACT_ATOMS: atom_id res chain seq x y z
N MET A 1 68.58 -37.32 34.45
CA MET A 1 69.67 -36.42 33.99
C MET A 1 69.12 -34.99 33.96
N PRO A 2 69.84 -33.98 34.45
CA PRO A 2 70.11 -33.82 35.89
C PRO A 2 70.00 -32.34 36.35
N LEU A 3 70.26 -32.11 37.65
CA LEU A 3 70.70 -30.84 38.29
C LEU A 3 69.65 -29.70 38.40
N SER A 4 69.59 -28.89 39.45
CA SER A 4 70.47 -28.72 40.59
C SER A 4 69.74 -27.98 41.73
N ALA A 5 70.17 -28.29 42.95
CA ALA A 5 69.77 -27.71 44.21
C ALA A 5 70.32 -26.27 44.44
N ARG A 6 69.68 -25.52 45.35
CA ARG A 6 70.23 -24.95 46.63
C ARG A 6 69.28 -23.84 47.16
N LEU A 7 68.72 -23.95 48.38
CA LEU A 7 69.27 -23.55 49.71
C LEU A 7 69.57 -22.03 49.77
N PHE A 8 69.16 -21.18 50.73
CA PHE A 8 68.90 -21.31 52.18
C PHE A 8 68.10 -20.07 52.66
N CYS A 9 67.20 -20.24 53.65
CA CYS A 9 66.85 -19.39 54.82
C CYS A 9 66.68 -17.86 54.72
N LEU A 10 66.02 -17.15 55.63
CA LEU A 10 65.06 -17.33 56.75
C LEU A 10 64.68 -15.86 57.04
N LEU A 11 63.43 -15.58 57.43
CA LEU A 11 63.11 -14.78 58.62
C LEU A 11 61.59 -14.57 58.76
N ALA A 12 61.11 -14.97 59.94
CA ALA A 12 59.80 -14.70 60.53
C ALA A 12 59.56 -13.18 60.71
N ALA A 13 58.40 -12.64 61.06
CA ALA A 13 57.17 -13.10 61.71
C ALA A 13 56.06 -12.11 61.26
N GLY A 14 54.79 -12.49 61.11
CA GLY A 14 53.85 -12.65 62.22
C GLY A 14 52.72 -11.61 62.10
N LEU A 15 51.46 -12.07 62.20
CA LEU A 15 50.35 -11.54 63.01
C LEU A 15 48.97 -11.78 62.36
N ALA A 16 48.07 -12.29 63.21
CA ALA A 16 46.60 -12.16 63.24
C ALA A 16 45.81 -12.83 62.09
N ALA A 17 45.15 -13.97 62.32
CA ALA A 17 43.80 -14.13 62.91
C ALA A 17 42.72 -13.52 61.97
N LEU A 18 41.71 -14.22 61.45
CA LEU A 18 40.68 -15.02 62.12
C LEU A 18 39.94 -15.93 61.11
N ALA A 19 39.29 -16.95 61.68
CA ALA A 19 38.41 -17.98 61.11
C ALA A 19 37.56 -17.61 59.88
N ALA A 20 37.53 -18.52 58.91
CA ALA A 20 36.48 -18.67 57.92
C ALA A 20 35.66 -19.93 58.25
N CYS A 21 34.41 -19.76 58.68
CA CYS A 21 33.39 -20.79 58.65
C CYS A 21 32.29 -20.34 57.68
N SER A 22 31.97 -21.21 56.73
CA SER A 22 30.94 -21.02 55.71
C SER A 22 29.55 -20.86 56.30
N GLU A 23 28.74 -19.98 55.72
CA GLU A 23 27.28 -20.05 55.80
C GLU A 23 26.67 -19.80 54.40
N GLU A 24 25.87 -20.76 53.96
CA GLU A 24 25.07 -20.70 52.74
C GLU A 24 24.01 -19.59 52.84
N LYS A 25 23.84 -18.82 51.75
CA LYS A 25 22.78 -17.79 51.65
C LYS A 25 21.73 -18.21 50.61
N PRO A 26 20.42 -18.09 50.90
CA PRO A 26 19.37 -18.66 50.06
C PRO A 26 19.14 -17.86 48.78
N ALA A 27 18.73 -18.55 47.71
CA ALA A 27 18.34 -17.97 46.44
C ALA A 27 17.12 -17.05 46.56
N GLU A 28 17.29 -15.79 46.17
CA GLU A 28 16.22 -14.80 46.04
C GLU A 28 15.46 -15.04 44.72
N LYS A 29 14.13 -15.20 44.80
CA LYS A 29 13.27 -15.38 43.63
C LYS A 29 13.26 -14.10 42.77
N PRO A 30 13.39 -14.19 41.43
CA PRO A 30 13.31 -13.01 40.59
C PRO A 30 11.90 -12.44 40.63
N LYS A 31 11.79 -11.14 40.93
CA LYS A 31 10.55 -10.37 40.76
C LYS A 31 10.18 -10.40 39.29
N THR A 32 9.01 -10.94 38.99
CA THR A 32 8.43 -10.96 37.65
C THR A 32 8.18 -9.52 37.21
N GLU A 33 9.10 -8.96 36.43
CA GLU A 33 8.83 -7.78 35.62
C GLU A 33 7.74 -8.18 34.62
N ALA A 34 6.51 -7.82 34.94
CA ALA A 34 5.39 -7.87 34.02
C ALA A 34 5.78 -7.05 32.80
N SER A 35 6.11 -7.76 31.72
CA SER A 35 6.29 -7.25 30.37
C SER A 35 5.05 -6.44 29.98
N ARG A 36 5.07 -5.13 30.22
CA ARG A 36 4.14 -4.20 29.59
C ARG A 36 4.61 -4.06 28.14
N LYS A 37 4.14 -4.97 27.28
CA LYS A 37 4.09 -4.69 25.84
C LYS A 37 3.30 -3.39 25.68
N ALA A 38 4.00 -2.30 25.35
CA ALA A 38 3.34 -1.10 24.86
C ALA A 38 2.46 -1.49 23.66
N PRO A 39 1.21 -1.00 23.57
CA PRO A 39 0.39 -1.23 22.39
C PRO A 39 1.14 -0.70 21.17
N LEU A 40 1.26 -1.51 20.12
CA LEU A 40 1.68 -1.04 18.80
C LEU A 40 0.77 0.13 18.42
N ALA A 41 1.34 1.33 18.33
CA ALA A 41 0.62 2.49 17.85
C ALA A 41 0.02 2.14 16.48
N LYS A 42 -1.29 2.31 16.33
CA LYS A 42 -1.91 2.30 15.00
C LYS A 42 -1.26 3.46 14.25
N THR A 43 -0.34 3.19 13.35
CA THR A 43 0.25 4.23 12.50
C THR A 43 -0.89 4.85 11.73
N GLU A 44 -1.20 6.11 12.03
CA GLU A 44 -2.23 6.86 11.34
C GLU A 44 -1.81 7.07 9.88
N VAL A 45 -2.72 6.83 8.94
CA VAL A 45 -2.45 7.04 7.51
C VAL A 45 -2.25 8.55 7.29
N PRO A 46 -1.17 8.99 6.62
CA PRO A 46 -0.93 10.41 6.36
C PRO A 46 -2.12 11.07 5.66
N ARG A 47 -2.41 12.33 6.00
CA ARG A 47 -3.51 13.09 5.40
C ARG A 47 -2.98 14.14 4.43
N GLY A 48 -3.37 14.03 3.16
CA GLY A 48 -3.08 15.05 2.14
C GLY A 48 -3.86 16.35 2.36
N LYS A 49 -3.41 17.42 1.69
CA LYS A 49 -4.02 18.77 1.76
C LYS A 49 -3.92 19.51 0.43
N GLY A 50 -4.71 20.57 0.26
CA GLY A 50 -4.70 21.41 -0.94
C GLY A 50 -5.65 20.95 -2.04
N PHE A 51 -6.55 20.02 -1.72
CA PHE A 51 -7.59 19.47 -2.59
C PHE A 51 -8.81 19.08 -1.75
N ASP A 52 -9.97 18.88 -2.39
CA ASP A 52 -11.24 18.59 -1.69
C ASP A 52 -11.44 17.09 -1.42
N PHE A 53 -11.00 16.21 -2.32
CA PHE A 53 -11.10 14.76 -2.19
C PHE A 53 -10.11 13.98 -3.06
N TYR A 54 -10.02 12.67 -2.85
CA TYR A 54 -9.33 11.74 -3.72
C TYR A 54 -10.28 11.00 -4.64
N VAL A 55 -9.83 10.70 -5.86
CA VAL A 55 -10.37 9.62 -6.69
C VAL A 55 -9.35 8.48 -6.70
N LEU A 56 -9.74 7.32 -6.20
CA LEU A 56 -9.03 6.07 -6.43
C LEU A 56 -9.41 5.55 -7.82
N SER A 57 -8.45 5.42 -8.73
CA SER A 57 -8.67 4.84 -10.05
C SER A 57 -8.16 3.41 -10.12
N LEU A 58 -9.08 2.47 -10.37
CA LEU A 58 -8.79 1.05 -10.56
C LEU A 58 -8.92 0.70 -12.04
N SER A 59 -7.80 0.38 -12.71
CA SER A 59 -7.81 0.02 -14.13
C SER A 59 -8.05 -1.47 -14.31
N TRP A 60 -8.87 -1.85 -15.29
CA TRP A 60 -9.04 -3.23 -15.74
C TRP A 60 -7.90 -3.60 -16.71
N SER A 61 -6.91 -4.35 -16.22
CA SER A 61 -5.68 -4.65 -16.98
C SER A 61 -5.92 -5.30 -18.35
N PRO A 62 -6.88 -6.23 -18.53
CA PRO A 62 -7.13 -6.84 -19.83
C PRO A 62 -7.49 -5.85 -20.95
N THR A 63 -8.25 -4.80 -20.63
CA THR A 63 -8.57 -3.73 -21.60
C THR A 63 -7.33 -2.92 -21.92
N TRP A 64 -6.58 -2.48 -20.90
CA TRP A 64 -5.34 -1.74 -21.11
C TRP A 64 -4.34 -2.53 -21.96
N CYS A 65 -4.16 -3.81 -21.65
CA CYS A 65 -3.27 -4.69 -22.38
C CYS A 65 -3.74 -4.97 -23.81
N ALA A 66 -5.04 -4.93 -24.11
CA ALA A 66 -5.53 -5.09 -25.47
C ALA A 66 -5.18 -3.86 -26.34
N GLU A 67 -5.15 -2.69 -25.72
CA GLU A 67 -4.97 -1.40 -26.42
C GLU A 67 -3.51 -0.97 -26.52
N ASN A 68 -2.71 -1.26 -25.48
CA ASN A 68 -1.35 -0.71 -25.34
C ASN A 68 -0.25 -1.75 -25.52
N ASP A 69 -0.54 -3.03 -25.25
CA ASP A 69 0.44 -4.11 -25.33
C ASP A 69 -0.20 -5.46 -25.68
N ALA A 70 -0.87 -5.49 -26.84
CA ALA A 70 -1.56 -6.70 -27.33
C ALA A 70 -0.61 -7.90 -27.48
N GLY A 71 0.69 -7.65 -27.68
CA GLY A 71 1.73 -8.68 -27.75
C GLY A 71 2.21 -9.21 -26.40
N GLY A 72 1.80 -8.60 -25.27
CA GLY A 72 2.15 -9.07 -23.93
C GLY A 72 3.64 -8.99 -23.61
N ARG A 73 4.30 -7.89 -23.99
CA ARG A 73 5.75 -7.70 -23.80
C ARG A 73 6.10 -7.15 -22.41
N THR A 74 5.20 -6.38 -21.83
CA THR A 74 5.31 -5.81 -20.49
C THR A 74 4.88 -6.82 -19.44
N GLN A 75 5.42 -6.71 -18.22
CA GLN A 75 5.08 -7.62 -17.12
C GLN A 75 3.57 -7.74 -16.90
N GLN A 76 2.83 -6.62 -16.89
CA GLN A 76 1.38 -6.60 -16.70
C GLN A 76 0.60 -7.43 -17.74
N CYS A 77 1.11 -7.52 -18.97
CA CYS A 77 0.38 -8.11 -20.09
C CYS A 77 0.92 -9.46 -20.54
N ARG A 78 1.97 -9.97 -19.88
CA ARG A 78 2.47 -11.33 -20.11
C ARG A 78 1.40 -12.34 -19.73
N ARG A 79 1.33 -13.42 -20.51
CA ARG A 79 0.40 -14.53 -20.24
C ARG A 79 0.69 -15.17 -18.89
N GLY A 80 -0.36 -15.44 -18.11
CA GLY A 80 -0.26 -16.11 -16.82
C GLY A 80 0.05 -15.19 -15.64
N GLU A 81 0.13 -13.87 -15.85
CA GLU A 81 0.17 -12.90 -14.75
C GLU A 81 -1.25 -12.61 -14.23
N ASP A 82 -2.29 -12.93 -15.03
CA ASP A 82 -3.72 -12.96 -14.64
C ASP A 82 -4.21 -11.69 -13.92
N HIS A 83 -3.62 -10.53 -14.20
CA HIS A 83 -4.02 -9.27 -13.57
C HIS A 83 -5.44 -8.85 -13.98
N GLY A 84 -6.31 -8.70 -12.99
CA GLY A 84 -7.61 -8.05 -13.11
C GLY A 84 -7.53 -6.55 -12.86
N PHE A 85 -8.23 -6.08 -11.82
CA PHE A 85 -8.15 -4.68 -11.38
C PHE A 85 -6.81 -4.40 -10.70
N ILE A 86 -6.15 -3.33 -11.13
CA ILE A 86 -4.91 -2.81 -10.52
C ILE A 86 -5.10 -1.36 -10.11
N LEU A 87 -4.22 -0.86 -9.23
CA LEU A 87 -4.16 0.55 -8.91
C LEU A 87 -3.56 1.30 -10.12
N HIS A 88 -4.39 2.10 -10.79
CA HIS A 88 -3.89 3.10 -11.72
C HIS A 88 -3.27 4.23 -10.92
N GLY A 89 -4.02 4.83 -9.99
CA GLY A 89 -3.53 5.91 -9.13
C GLY A 89 -4.54 6.42 -8.10
N LEU A 90 -4.08 7.37 -7.27
CA LEU A 90 -4.89 8.06 -6.27
C LEU A 90 -4.80 9.58 -6.52
N TRP A 91 -5.88 10.16 -7.04
CA TRP A 91 -5.83 11.50 -7.63
C TRP A 91 -6.45 12.55 -6.71
N PRO A 92 -5.68 13.55 -6.23
CA PRO A 92 -6.26 14.77 -5.65
C PRO A 92 -7.23 15.43 -6.62
N GLN A 93 -8.43 15.77 -6.16
CA GLN A 93 -9.52 16.34 -6.94
C GLN A 93 -10.18 17.49 -6.16
N ASN A 94 -10.78 18.42 -6.90
CA ASN A 94 -11.65 19.44 -6.35
C ASN A 94 -13.08 19.22 -6.82
N ASP A 95 -14.06 19.80 -6.13
CA ASP A 95 -15.46 19.74 -6.57
C ASP A 95 -15.65 20.37 -7.97
N ARG A 96 -14.70 21.22 -8.39
CA ARG A 96 -14.57 21.76 -9.75
C ARG A 96 -13.14 21.61 -10.26
N GLY A 97 -12.95 20.71 -11.22
CA GLY A 97 -11.64 20.43 -11.81
C GLY A 97 -10.70 19.69 -10.85
N TYR A 98 -9.42 19.67 -11.19
CA TYR A 98 -8.41 18.98 -10.39
C TYR A 98 -7.03 19.60 -10.59
N PRO A 99 -6.18 19.59 -9.56
CA PRO A 99 -4.79 19.99 -9.70
C PRO A 99 -3.99 18.89 -10.41
N GLU A 100 -3.04 19.28 -11.24
CA GLU A 100 -2.08 18.36 -11.86
C GLU A 100 -0.69 18.99 -11.97
N TYR A 101 0.35 18.16 -11.94
CA TYR A 101 1.75 18.57 -12.10
C TYR A 101 2.16 19.72 -11.15
N CYS A 102 1.79 19.60 -9.88
CA CYS A 102 2.01 20.64 -8.89
C CYS A 102 3.50 20.81 -8.52
N ALA A 103 3.91 22.05 -8.30
CA ALA A 103 5.25 22.35 -7.80
C ALA A 103 5.44 21.80 -6.38
N THR A 104 6.52 21.05 -6.15
CA THR A 104 6.89 20.46 -4.85
C THR A 104 8.40 20.54 -4.64
N ARG A 105 8.85 20.35 -3.40
CA ARG A 105 10.28 20.25 -3.04
C ARG A 105 10.82 18.83 -3.20
N GLU A 106 9.93 17.85 -3.33
CA GLU A 106 10.26 16.45 -3.59
C GLU A 106 10.78 16.27 -5.03
N PRO A 107 11.65 15.28 -5.28
CA PRO A 107 12.12 15.01 -6.64
C PRO A 107 11.02 14.47 -7.55
N ASP A 108 11.16 14.67 -8.86
CA ASP A 108 10.24 14.11 -9.87
C ASP A 108 10.36 12.59 -10.03
N ARG A 109 11.57 12.06 -9.83
CA ARG A 109 11.83 10.63 -9.96
C ARG A 109 11.51 9.93 -8.64
N VAL A 110 10.68 8.90 -8.72
CA VAL A 110 10.45 7.99 -7.59
C VAL A 110 11.65 7.05 -7.43
N PRO A 111 12.27 6.94 -6.25
CA PRO A 111 13.34 5.99 -6.00
C PRO A 111 12.88 4.55 -6.28
N GLU A 112 13.74 3.77 -6.93
CA GLU A 112 13.47 2.37 -7.25
C GLU A 112 13.13 1.55 -5.99
N SER A 113 13.81 1.81 -4.88
CA SER A 113 13.54 1.15 -3.59
C SER A 113 12.13 1.39 -3.07
N LEU A 114 11.55 2.57 -3.32
CA LEU A 114 10.17 2.88 -2.96
C LEU A 114 9.21 2.26 -3.97
N GLY A 115 9.43 2.47 -5.27
CA GLY A 115 8.50 1.98 -6.29
C GLY A 115 8.37 0.46 -6.35
N ARG A 116 9.45 -0.30 -6.08
CA ARG A 116 9.39 -1.77 -6.00
C ARG A 116 8.44 -2.29 -4.92
N THR A 117 8.13 -1.49 -3.90
CA THR A 117 7.17 -1.86 -2.85
C THR A 117 5.71 -1.76 -3.29
N LEU A 118 5.45 -1.30 -4.52
CA LEU A 118 4.11 -1.09 -5.07
C LEU A 118 3.82 -1.97 -6.29
N LEU A 119 4.80 -2.75 -6.76
CA LEU A 119 4.66 -3.52 -8.01
C LEU A 119 3.64 -4.68 -7.92
N ASP A 120 3.19 -5.00 -6.71
CA ASP A 120 2.05 -5.89 -6.45
C ASP A 120 0.69 -5.26 -6.78
N ILE A 121 0.59 -3.93 -6.77
CA ILE A 121 -0.68 -3.20 -7.00
C ILE A 121 -0.62 -2.21 -8.18
N ILE A 122 0.57 -1.70 -8.54
CA ILE A 122 0.79 -0.81 -9.68
C ILE A 122 1.77 -1.49 -10.65
N PRO A 123 1.41 -1.69 -11.93
CA PRO A 123 2.09 -2.62 -12.84
C PRO A 123 3.52 -2.23 -13.29
N SER A 124 3.99 -1.00 -13.03
CA SER A 124 5.33 -0.60 -13.48
C SER A 124 5.88 0.63 -12.77
N MET A 125 7.21 0.73 -12.73
CA MET A 125 7.92 1.95 -12.30
C MET A 125 7.58 3.18 -13.15
N GLY A 126 7.27 2.98 -14.44
CA GLY A 126 6.85 4.05 -15.34
C GLY A 126 5.54 4.68 -14.89
N LEU A 127 4.54 3.84 -14.58
CA LEU A 127 3.25 4.29 -14.07
C LEU A 127 3.38 4.95 -12.70
N ILE A 128 4.12 4.33 -11.76
CA ILE A 128 4.40 4.91 -10.43
C ILE A 128 4.97 6.33 -10.56
N GLY A 129 5.96 6.51 -11.44
CA GLY A 129 6.54 7.83 -11.69
C GLY A 129 5.56 8.82 -12.31
N HIS A 130 4.72 8.38 -13.26
CA HIS A 130 3.68 9.24 -13.86
C HIS A 130 2.67 9.72 -12.82
N GLU A 131 2.13 8.80 -12.03
CA GLU A 131 1.17 9.09 -10.97
C GLU A 131 1.74 10.03 -9.92
N TRP A 132 3.00 9.86 -9.53
CA TRP A 132 3.65 10.80 -8.64
C TRP A 132 3.69 12.21 -9.24
N ARG A 133 4.26 12.37 -10.44
CA ARG A 133 4.46 13.71 -11.02
C ARG A 133 3.13 14.41 -11.29
N LYS A 134 2.16 13.71 -11.86
CA LYS A 134 0.88 14.28 -12.26
C LYS A 134 -0.05 14.50 -11.07
N HIS A 135 -0.15 13.54 -10.16
CA HIS A 135 -1.18 13.53 -9.12
C HIS A 135 -0.59 13.61 -7.70
N GLY A 136 0.42 12.80 -7.40
CA GLY A 136 1.01 12.74 -6.05
C GLY A 136 1.64 14.05 -5.59
N SER A 137 2.29 14.78 -6.49
CA SER A 137 2.90 16.10 -6.26
C SER A 137 1.88 17.13 -5.76
N CYS A 138 0.59 16.96 -6.06
CA CYS A 138 -0.51 17.84 -5.66
C CYS A 138 -1.11 17.51 -4.29
N SER A 139 -0.67 16.43 -3.64
CA SER A 139 -1.23 16.00 -2.34
C SER A 139 -0.67 16.75 -1.12
N GLY A 140 0.43 17.49 -1.30
CA GLY A 140 1.18 18.12 -0.21
C GLY A 140 1.94 17.12 0.69
N LEU A 141 2.03 15.85 0.29
CA LEU A 141 2.75 14.77 0.97
C LEU A 141 4.13 14.52 0.34
N SER A 142 5.04 13.91 1.09
CA SER A 142 6.24 13.30 0.49
C SER A 142 5.85 12.11 -0.39
N GLN A 143 6.76 11.67 -1.28
CA GLN A 143 6.50 10.49 -2.13
C GLN A 143 6.11 9.25 -1.32
N LYS A 144 6.85 8.99 -0.23
CA LYS A 144 6.63 7.82 0.62
C LYS A 144 5.25 7.87 1.28
N GLU A 145 4.87 9.02 1.81
CA GLU A 145 3.55 9.21 2.41
C GLU A 145 2.45 9.07 1.37
N TYR A 146 2.56 9.74 0.22
CA TYR A 146 1.57 9.62 -0.87
C TYR A 146 1.31 8.17 -1.27
N PHE A 147 2.37 7.38 -1.51
CA PHE A 147 2.20 5.98 -1.87
C PHE A 147 1.72 5.10 -0.71
N THR A 148 1.98 5.48 0.54
CA THR A 148 1.37 4.84 1.72
C THR A 148 -0.15 5.06 1.72
N VAL A 149 -0.60 6.29 1.43
CA VAL A 149 -2.02 6.63 1.32
C VAL A 149 -2.67 5.94 0.11
N ALA A 150 -1.98 5.90 -1.04
CA ALA A 150 -2.47 5.23 -2.24
C ALA A 150 -2.71 3.73 -2.01
N ARG A 151 -1.76 3.04 -1.34
CA ARG A 151 -1.95 1.65 -0.92
C ARG A 151 -3.11 1.49 0.05
N ALA A 152 -3.19 2.34 1.08
CA ALA A 152 -4.29 2.28 2.05
C ALA A 152 -5.66 2.49 1.39
N ALA A 153 -5.75 3.37 0.39
CA ALA A 153 -6.96 3.59 -0.40
C ALA A 153 -7.32 2.36 -1.24
N PHE A 154 -6.34 1.74 -1.91
CA PHE A 154 -6.52 0.50 -2.66
C PHE A 154 -7.02 -0.64 -1.76
N GLU A 155 -6.37 -0.87 -0.62
CA GLU A 155 -6.72 -1.92 0.34
C GLU A 155 -8.07 -1.68 1.04
N ARG A 156 -8.55 -0.43 1.07
CA ARG A 156 -9.85 -0.08 1.63
C ARG A 156 -11.02 -0.55 0.76
N VAL A 157 -10.79 -0.78 -0.52
CA VAL A 157 -11.80 -1.21 -1.50
C VAL A 157 -11.76 -2.72 -1.68
N ARG A 158 -12.92 -3.35 -1.57
CA ARG A 158 -13.14 -4.75 -1.91
C ARG A 158 -13.62 -4.85 -3.35
N VAL A 159 -12.82 -5.46 -4.22
CA VAL A 159 -13.24 -5.81 -5.58
C VAL A 159 -14.26 -6.95 -5.49
N PRO A 160 -15.44 -6.85 -6.14
CA PRO A 160 -16.43 -7.93 -6.16
C PRO A 160 -15.85 -9.20 -6.81
N ALA A 161 -16.05 -10.35 -6.17
CA ALA A 161 -15.43 -11.62 -6.59
C ALA A 161 -15.88 -12.05 -8.00
N GLU A 162 -17.12 -11.73 -8.36
CA GLU A 162 -17.70 -11.98 -9.69
C GLU A 162 -17.04 -11.16 -10.81
N LEU A 163 -16.42 -10.02 -10.47
CA LEU A 163 -15.67 -9.20 -11.42
C LEU A 163 -14.19 -9.53 -11.41
N ASP A 164 -13.64 -9.91 -10.27
CA ASP A 164 -12.20 -10.21 -10.11
C ASP A 164 -11.82 -11.53 -10.82
N ALA A 165 -12.65 -12.56 -10.69
CA ALA A 165 -12.40 -13.90 -11.26
C ALA A 165 -12.82 -14.03 -12.73
N ALA A 166 -12.75 -12.96 -13.52
CA ALA A 166 -13.26 -12.92 -14.89
C ALA A 166 -12.35 -13.65 -15.90
N HIS A 167 -12.23 -14.98 -15.78
CA HIS A 167 -11.51 -15.84 -16.74
C HIS A 167 -12.30 -16.07 -18.05
N LYS A 168 -13.53 -15.59 -18.13
CA LYS A 168 -14.37 -15.62 -19.34
C LYS A 168 -14.83 -14.21 -19.66
N ALA A 169 -14.86 -13.90 -20.95
CA ALA A 169 -15.45 -12.64 -21.41
C ALA A 169 -16.91 -12.56 -20.95
N ALA A 170 -17.29 -11.44 -20.37
CA ALA A 170 -18.65 -11.16 -19.94
C ALA A 170 -19.18 -9.89 -20.60
N ARG A 171 -20.51 -9.76 -20.64
CA ARG A 171 -21.18 -8.50 -20.96
C ARG A 171 -22.04 -8.10 -19.78
N LEU A 172 -21.93 -6.83 -19.42
CA LEU A 172 -22.56 -6.24 -18.24
C LEU A 172 -22.80 -4.75 -18.51
N SER A 173 -23.73 -4.13 -17.80
CA SER A 173 -23.88 -2.67 -17.83
C SER A 173 -22.88 -2.02 -16.88
N PRO A 174 -22.45 -0.77 -17.12
CA PRO A 174 -21.74 0.03 -16.13
C PRO A 174 -22.47 0.06 -14.77
N ASP A 175 -23.79 0.24 -14.79
CA ASP A 175 -24.62 0.23 -13.58
C ASP A 175 -24.53 -1.08 -12.77
N ALA A 176 -24.42 -2.23 -13.45
CA ALA A 176 -24.25 -3.52 -12.78
C ALA A 176 -22.87 -3.66 -12.13
N VAL A 177 -21.83 -3.08 -12.73
CA VAL A 177 -20.49 -3.01 -12.12
C VAL A 177 -20.54 -2.12 -10.87
N GLU A 178 -21.16 -0.94 -10.95
CA GLU A 178 -21.30 -0.05 -9.79
C GLU A 178 -22.14 -0.68 -8.67
N GLU A 179 -23.18 -1.44 -9.02
CA GLU A 179 -24.00 -2.20 -8.07
C GLU A 179 -23.16 -3.24 -7.33
N ALA A 180 -22.36 -4.03 -8.05
CA ALA A 180 -21.49 -5.03 -7.44
C ALA A 180 -20.49 -4.37 -6.48
N PHE A 181 -19.84 -3.27 -6.89
CA PHE A 181 -18.89 -2.55 -6.04
C PHE A 181 -19.56 -1.94 -4.79
N THR A 182 -20.73 -1.31 -4.93
CA THR A 182 -21.45 -0.73 -3.80
C THR A 182 -21.95 -1.81 -2.83
N ALA A 183 -22.37 -2.98 -3.33
CA ALA A 183 -22.74 -4.13 -2.51
C ALA A 183 -21.55 -4.70 -1.72
N ALA A 184 -20.37 -4.77 -2.32
CA ALA A 184 -19.15 -5.27 -1.68
C ALA A 184 -18.53 -4.29 -0.66
N ASN A 185 -18.87 -3.00 -0.74
CA ASN A 185 -18.22 -1.92 0.02
C ASN A 185 -19.21 -1.10 0.85
N PRO A 186 -19.53 -1.50 2.09
CA PRO A 186 -20.38 -0.71 2.97
C PRO A 186 -19.89 0.74 3.14
N GLY A 187 -20.80 1.68 2.93
CA GLY A 187 -20.54 3.12 2.96
C GLY A 187 -20.25 3.74 1.58
N LEU A 188 -19.96 2.93 0.55
CA LEU A 188 -19.88 3.42 -0.82
C LEU A 188 -21.29 3.50 -1.41
N ALA A 189 -21.70 4.71 -1.80
CA ALA A 189 -22.98 4.96 -2.48
C ALA A 189 -22.76 5.10 -4.00
N ARG A 190 -23.83 4.89 -4.80
CA ARG A 190 -23.75 5.00 -6.27
C ARG A 190 -23.20 6.35 -6.75
N ASN A 191 -23.54 7.45 -6.08
CA ASN A 191 -23.04 8.78 -6.43
C ASN A 191 -21.58 9.06 -5.99
N GLY A 192 -20.86 8.05 -5.49
CA GLY A 192 -19.46 8.10 -5.09
C GLY A 192 -18.55 7.16 -5.90
N ILE A 193 -19.08 6.56 -6.97
CA ILE A 193 -18.39 5.66 -7.88
C ILE A 193 -18.72 6.03 -9.33
N ALA A 194 -17.81 5.75 -10.26
CA ALA A 194 -18.09 5.83 -11.69
C ALA A 194 -17.32 4.75 -12.43
N VAL A 195 -17.99 4.04 -13.34
CA VAL A 195 -17.33 3.12 -14.29
C VAL A 195 -17.00 3.88 -15.57
N THR A 196 -15.77 3.75 -16.08
CA THR A 196 -15.40 4.25 -17.42
C THR A 196 -15.29 3.10 -18.42
N CYS A 197 -15.38 3.44 -19.71
CA CYS A 197 -15.29 2.47 -20.78
C CYS A 197 -14.55 3.03 -21.99
N ALA A 198 -13.74 2.17 -22.61
CA ALA A 198 -13.00 2.45 -23.83
C ALA A 198 -13.37 1.43 -24.90
N GLY A 199 -13.77 1.90 -26.10
CA GLY A 199 -14.16 1.01 -27.20
C GLY A 199 -15.29 0.02 -26.85
N GLY A 200 -16.18 0.39 -25.93
CA GLY A 200 -17.26 -0.49 -25.44
C GLY A 200 -16.80 -1.59 -24.48
N ARG A 201 -15.60 -1.49 -23.91
CA ARG A 201 -15.05 -2.39 -22.88
C ARG A 201 -14.93 -1.67 -21.54
N LEU A 202 -15.03 -2.41 -20.44
CA LEU A 202 -14.69 -1.96 -19.09
C LEU A 202 -13.25 -1.45 -19.07
N GLU A 203 -13.04 -0.22 -18.63
CA GLU A 203 -11.73 0.43 -18.63
C GLU A 203 -11.28 0.69 -17.19
N GLU A 204 -12.03 1.50 -16.44
CA GLU A 204 -11.71 1.82 -15.04
C GLU A 204 -12.95 1.80 -14.14
N VAL A 205 -12.70 1.65 -12.85
CA VAL A 205 -13.63 1.98 -11.77
C VAL A 205 -13.01 3.08 -10.93
N ARG A 206 -13.69 4.21 -10.83
CA ARG A 206 -13.24 5.39 -10.08
C ARG A 206 -14.08 5.55 -8.82
N ILE A 207 -13.43 5.58 -7.66
CA ILE A 207 -14.10 5.65 -6.35
C ILE A 207 -13.65 6.89 -5.60
N CYS A 208 -14.61 7.66 -5.11
CA CYS A 208 -14.34 8.93 -4.45
C CYS A 208 -14.21 8.77 -2.94
N MET A 209 -13.15 9.37 -2.41
CA MET A 209 -12.77 9.28 -1.01
C MET A 209 -12.42 10.64 -0.45
N THR A 210 -12.75 10.90 0.80
CA THR A 210 -12.22 12.03 1.56
C THR A 210 -10.70 11.92 1.71
N ALA A 211 -10.04 13.00 2.16
CA ALA A 211 -8.59 12.99 2.41
C ALA A 211 -8.16 11.97 3.49
N ASP A 212 -9.10 11.53 4.34
CA ASP A 212 -8.97 10.46 5.35
C ASP A 212 -9.53 9.10 4.88
N LEU A 213 -9.76 8.95 3.58
CA LEU A 213 -10.13 7.70 2.90
C LEU A 213 -11.52 7.14 3.23
N ALA A 214 -12.39 7.92 3.87
CA ALA A 214 -13.82 7.58 3.95
C ALA A 214 -14.48 7.81 2.58
N PHE A 215 -15.38 6.92 2.16
CA PHE A 215 -16.14 7.09 0.92
C PHE A 215 -17.00 8.37 0.96
N ARG A 216 -17.10 9.06 -0.18
CA ARG A 216 -17.95 10.24 -0.31
C ARG A 216 -18.61 10.34 -1.70
N PRO A 217 -19.71 11.09 -1.83
CA PRO A 217 -20.25 11.48 -3.13
C PRO A 217 -19.30 12.38 -3.93
N CYS A 218 -19.35 12.26 -5.26
CA CYS A 218 -18.61 13.08 -6.21
C CYS A 218 -19.38 13.24 -7.55
N PRO A 219 -20.44 14.07 -7.59
CA PRO A 219 -21.34 14.14 -8.74
C PRO A 219 -20.68 14.47 -10.09
N ALA A 220 -19.54 15.17 -10.09
CA ALA A 220 -18.81 15.46 -11.32
C ALA A 220 -18.16 14.21 -11.93
N VAL A 221 -17.59 13.33 -11.10
CA VAL A 221 -16.95 12.08 -11.53
C VAL A 221 -18.02 11.06 -11.93
N ASP A 222 -19.05 10.89 -11.09
CA ASP A 222 -20.24 10.06 -11.36
C ASP A 222 -20.87 10.40 -12.73
N ARG A 223 -21.12 11.69 -13.00
CA ARG A 223 -21.71 12.09 -14.28
C ARG A 223 -20.81 11.86 -15.49
N ALA A 224 -19.50 11.73 -15.30
CA ALA A 224 -18.54 11.47 -16.38
C ALA A 224 -18.38 9.96 -16.68
N GLY A 225 -19.08 9.09 -15.95
CA GLY A 225 -19.09 7.65 -16.20
C GLY A 225 -19.61 7.25 -17.58
N CYS A 226 -19.32 6.00 -17.95
CA CYS A 226 -19.73 5.36 -19.17
C CYS A 226 -21.26 5.32 -19.28
N ARG A 227 -21.80 5.79 -20.42
CA ARG A 227 -23.26 5.82 -20.68
C ARG A 227 -23.77 4.65 -21.54
N ALA A 228 -22.90 3.72 -21.89
CA ALA A 228 -23.30 2.55 -22.67
C ALA A 228 -24.23 1.64 -21.86
N GLY A 229 -25.32 1.16 -22.47
CA GLY A 229 -26.21 0.20 -21.80
C GLY A 229 -25.58 -1.18 -21.59
N SER A 230 -24.48 -1.48 -22.29
CA SER A 230 -23.72 -2.71 -22.12
C SER A 230 -22.29 -2.54 -22.60
N ILE A 231 -21.34 -2.99 -21.78
CA ILE A 231 -19.91 -3.05 -22.06
C ILE A 231 -19.43 -4.51 -22.01
N GLN A 232 -18.29 -4.78 -22.65
CA GLN A 232 -17.59 -6.04 -22.50
C GLN A 232 -16.62 -5.96 -21.33
N GLN A 233 -16.52 -7.01 -20.53
CA GLN A 233 -15.40 -7.24 -19.64
C GLN A 233 -14.49 -8.29 -20.30
N PRO A 234 -13.36 -7.89 -20.90
CA PRO A 234 -12.41 -8.84 -21.44
C PRO A 234 -11.82 -9.72 -20.34
N PRO A 235 -11.53 -10.99 -20.61
CA PRO A 235 -11.03 -11.90 -19.59
C PRO A 235 -9.58 -11.60 -19.20
N ILE A 236 -9.20 -11.98 -17.99
CA ILE A 236 -7.79 -12.08 -17.57
C ILE A 236 -7.02 -13.10 -18.41
N ARG A 237 -5.69 -12.93 -18.54
CA ARG A 237 -4.84 -13.52 -19.59
C ARG A 237 -3.81 -14.54 -19.11
#